data_AF-A0A2A5D6R0-F1
#
_entry.id   AF-A0A2A5D6R0-F1
#
_cell.length_a   1.000
_cell.length_b   1.000
_cell.length_c   1.000
_cell.angle_alpha   90.00
_cell.angle_beta   90.00
_cell.angle_gamma   90.00
#
_symmetry.space_group_name_H-M   'P 1'
#
loop_
_entity.id
_entity.type
_entity.pdbx_description
1 polymer ?
#
loop_
_entity_poly.entity_id
_entity_poly.type
_entity_poly.pdbx_seq_one_letter_code
_entity_poly.pdbx_strand_id
1 'polypeptide(L)'
;MNEECSQIHELMSGYLDVELDPADRLRLEAHVAGCTECRAELEAMTDLVAASNELTIDMPPDEVWDAFQNNVLARLERGTGWALALTGLVVLMGIGLYYMVVLDWASPGIKLAVEMGLAGLVILFFSVLRQRLVMRRHDRYSRDVHR
;
A
#
# COMPACT_ATOMS: atom_id res chain seq x y z
N MET A 1 -10.07 24.49 -37.77
CA MET A 1 -9.21 24.30 -36.58
C MET A 1 -7.80 24.73 -36.92
N ASN A 2 -7.36 25.85 -36.36
CA ASN A 2 -5.97 26.31 -36.45
C ASN A 2 -5.09 25.50 -35.49
N GLU A 3 -3.80 25.32 -35.80
CA GLU A 3 -2.84 24.59 -34.95
C GLU A 3 -2.76 25.16 -33.53
N GLU A 4 -2.87 26.48 -33.36
CA GLU A 4 -2.89 27.13 -32.04
C GLU A 4 -4.12 26.74 -31.20
N CYS A 5 -5.31 26.61 -31.80
CA CYS A 5 -6.51 26.19 -31.07
C CYS A 5 -6.39 24.75 -30.54
N SER A 6 -5.73 23.87 -31.30
CA SER A 6 -5.48 22.50 -30.87
C SER A 6 -4.56 22.43 -29.65
N GLN A 7 -3.49 23.24 -29.62
CA GLN A 7 -2.57 23.30 -28.49
C GLN A 7 -3.24 23.87 -27.23
N ILE A 8 -4.11 24.86 -27.40
CA ILE A 8 -4.83 25.48 -26.27
C ILE A 8 -5.88 24.53 -25.70
N HIS A 9 -6.54 23.74 -26.55
CA HIS A 9 -7.47 22.70 -26.11
C HIS A 9 -6.81 21.69 -25.16
N GLU A 10 -5.57 21.25 -25.45
CA GLU A 10 -4.82 20.34 -24.58
C GLU A 10 -4.54 20.93 -23.19
N LEU A 11 -4.44 22.26 -23.07
CA LEU A 11 -4.21 22.95 -21.80
C LEU A 11 -5.48 23.13 -20.96
N MET A 12 -6.69 22.99 -21.53
CA MET A 12 -7.94 23.29 -20.84
C MET A 12 -8.20 22.39 -19.63
N SER A 13 -7.91 21.08 -19.71
CA SER A 13 -8.10 20.16 -18.57
C SER A 13 -7.21 20.56 -17.39
N GLY A 14 -5.92 20.77 -17.65
CA GLY A 14 -4.98 21.21 -16.60
C GLY A 14 -5.34 22.57 -16.01
N TYR A 15 -6.00 23.45 -16.77
CA TYR A 15 -6.49 24.73 -16.25
C TYR A 15 -7.62 24.52 -15.24
N LEU A 16 -8.57 23.62 -15.52
CA LEU A 16 -9.69 23.28 -14.64
C LEU A 16 -9.22 22.57 -13.36
N ASP A 17 -8.19 21.72 -13.47
CA ASP A 17 -7.61 20.99 -12.35
C ASP A 17 -6.59 21.81 -11.53
N VAL A 18 -6.30 23.05 -11.95
CA VAL A 18 -5.30 23.95 -11.32
C VAL A 18 -3.88 23.35 -11.34
N GLU A 19 -3.54 22.61 -12.40
CA GLU A 19 -2.25 21.93 -12.58
C GLU A 19 -1.31 22.64 -13.57
N LEU A 20 -1.81 23.64 -14.32
CA LEU A 20 -0.97 24.41 -15.25
C LEU A 20 0.07 25.27 -14.54
N ASP A 21 1.25 25.33 -15.15
CA ASP A 21 2.25 26.33 -14.77
C ASP A 21 1.81 27.76 -15.16
N PRO A 22 2.41 28.80 -14.57
CA PRO A 22 2.02 30.19 -14.83
C PRO A 22 2.17 30.62 -16.30
N ALA A 23 3.11 30.03 -17.05
CA ALA A 23 3.36 30.41 -18.44
C ALA A 23 2.28 29.84 -19.37
N ASP A 24 1.93 28.58 -19.19
CA ASP A 24 0.88 27.91 -19.97
C ASP A 24 -0.51 28.42 -19.62
N ARG A 25 -0.75 28.76 -18.35
CA ARG A 25 -1.96 29.47 -17.95
C ARG A 25 -2.13 30.80 -18.69
N LEU A 26 -1.06 31.62 -18.74
CA LEU A 26 -1.10 32.92 -19.42
C LEU A 26 -1.34 32.75 -20.93
N ARG A 27 -0.76 31.72 -21.56
CA ARG A 27 -0.97 31.39 -22.98
C ARG A 27 -2.44 31.04 -23.25
N LEU A 28 -3.03 30.20 -22.42
CA LEU A 28 -4.45 29.83 -22.53
C LEU A 28 -5.36 31.05 -22.38
N GLU A 29 -5.15 31.86 -21.33
CA GLU A 29 -5.95 33.07 -21.06
C GLU A 29 -5.84 34.10 -22.20
N ALA A 30 -4.63 34.30 -22.74
CA ALA A 30 -4.40 35.19 -23.87
C ALA A 30 -5.12 34.72 -25.15
N HIS A 31 -5.12 33.41 -25.44
CA HIS A 31 -5.80 32.87 -26.61
C HIS A 31 -7.33 32.95 -26.48
N VAL A 32 -7.88 32.58 -25.32
CA VAL A 32 -9.32 32.62 -25.04
C VAL A 32 -9.88 34.05 -25.05
N ALA A 33 -9.05 35.05 -24.77
CA ALA A 33 -9.42 36.47 -24.94
C ALA A 33 -9.66 36.85 -26.42
N GLY A 34 -8.94 36.24 -27.35
CA GLY A 34 -9.02 36.51 -28.80
C GLY A 34 -9.87 35.53 -29.61
N CYS A 35 -10.10 34.31 -29.12
CA CYS A 35 -10.80 33.24 -29.84
C CYS A 35 -12.15 32.91 -29.19
N THR A 36 -13.24 33.14 -29.90
CA THR A 36 -14.61 32.85 -29.41
C THR A 36 -14.92 31.35 -29.34
N GLU A 37 -14.31 30.55 -30.22
CA GLU A 37 -14.50 29.09 -30.26
C GLU A 37 -13.91 28.44 -29.01
N CYS A 38 -12.64 28.71 -28.71
CA CYS A 38 -11.96 28.17 -27.52
C CYS A 38 -12.57 28.72 -26.22
N ARG A 39 -13.14 29.93 -26.24
CA ARG A 39 -13.87 30.46 -25.08
C ARG A 39 -15.14 29.66 -24.79
N ALA A 40 -15.95 29.42 -25.82
CA ALA A 40 -17.19 28.66 -25.67
C ALA A 40 -16.91 27.23 -25.20
N GLU A 41 -15.81 26.64 -25.66
CA GLU A 41 -15.39 25.29 -25.24
C GLU A 41 -14.96 25.25 -23.76
N LEU A 42 -14.12 26.20 -23.33
CA LEU A 42 -13.70 26.29 -21.93
C LEU A 42 -14.89 26.53 -21.00
N GLU A 43 -15.84 27.38 -21.39
CA GLU A 43 -17.08 27.64 -20.66
C GLU A 43 -17.91 26.36 -20.52
N ALA A 44 -18.10 25.61 -21.61
CA ALA A 44 -18.82 24.33 -21.59
C ALA A 44 -18.16 23.30 -20.66
N MET A 45 -16.84 23.18 -20.65
CA MET A 45 -16.13 22.28 -19.73
C MET A 45 -16.25 22.75 -18.27
N THR A 46 -16.19 24.07 -18.04
CA THR A 46 -16.35 24.67 -16.70
C THR A 46 -17.74 24.37 -16.14
N ASP A 47 -18.78 24.49 -16.95
CA ASP A 47 -20.17 24.18 -16.57
C ASP A 47 -20.34 22.70 -16.20
N LEU A 48 -19.70 21.79 -16.95
CA LEU A 48 -19.73 20.35 -16.64
C LEU A 48 -19.06 20.03 -15.30
N VAL A 49 -17.91 20.64 -15.01
CA VAL A 49 -17.21 20.48 -13.72
C VAL A 49 -18.06 21.05 -12.58
N ALA A 50 -18.68 22.22 -12.78
CA ALA A 50 -19.57 22.82 -11.80
C ALA A 50 -20.78 21.92 -11.49
N ALA A 51 -21.44 21.38 -12.53
CA ALA A 51 -22.55 20.46 -12.37
C ALA A 51 -22.14 19.16 -11.67
N SER A 52 -20.93 18.64 -11.96
CA SER A 52 -20.40 17.46 -11.28
C SER A 52 -20.09 17.71 -9.80
N ASN A 53 -19.63 18.90 -9.44
CA ASN A 53 -19.36 19.27 -8.04
C ASN A 53 -20.64 19.46 -7.21
N GLU A 54 -21.76 19.78 -7.86
CA GLU A 54 -23.06 19.88 -7.20
C GLU A 54 -23.65 18.50 -6.87
N LEU A 55 -23.19 17.44 -7.56
CA LEU A 55 -23.50 16.06 -7.18
C LEU A 55 -22.81 15.74 -5.86
N THR A 56 -23.60 15.73 -4.79
CA THR A 56 -23.16 15.29 -3.47
C THR A 56 -22.95 13.78 -3.51
N ILE A 57 -21.71 13.34 -3.71
CA ILE A 57 -21.31 11.97 -3.48
C ILE A 57 -21.05 11.84 -1.99
N ASP A 58 -21.87 11.05 -1.31
CA ASP A 58 -21.65 10.71 0.09
C ASP A 58 -20.35 9.90 0.17
N MET A 59 -19.31 10.51 0.75
CA MET A 59 -18.01 9.85 0.89
C MET A 59 -18.22 8.66 1.84
N PRO A 60 -17.80 7.44 1.46
CA PRO A 60 -17.92 6.30 2.37
C PRO A 60 -17.19 6.62 3.67
N PRO A 61 -17.77 6.27 4.84
CA PRO A 61 -17.14 6.54 6.13
C PRO A 61 -15.75 5.91 6.18
N ASP A 62 -14.81 6.57 6.88
CA ASP A 62 -13.39 6.18 6.97
C ASP A 62 -13.21 4.69 7.34
N GLU A 63 -14.15 4.13 8.10
CA GLU A 63 -14.22 2.71 8.49
C GLU A 63 -14.25 1.74 7.29
N VAL A 64 -14.98 2.09 6.23
CA VAL A 64 -15.07 1.29 5.01
C VAL A 64 -13.78 1.42 4.20
N TRP A 65 -13.17 2.60 4.22
CA TRP A 65 -11.89 2.86 3.56
C TRP A 65 -10.75 2.09 4.23
N ASP A 66 -10.71 2.09 5.56
CA ASP A 66 -9.77 1.31 6.36
C ASP A 66 -10.00 -0.20 6.20
N ALA A 67 -11.25 -0.66 6.15
CA ALA A 67 -11.56 -2.06 5.91
C ALA A 67 -11.14 -2.52 4.50
N PHE A 68 -11.26 -1.64 3.49
CA PHE A 68 -10.81 -1.90 2.13
C PHE A 68 -9.28 -1.96 2.04
N GLN A 69 -8.57 -0.99 2.63
CA GLN A 69 -7.10 -0.99 2.67
C GLN A 69 -6.53 -2.20 3.44
N ASN A 70 -7.23 -2.63 4.48
CA ASN A 70 -6.82 -3.78 5.28
C ASN A 70 -7.16 -5.15 4.66
N ASN A 71 -7.80 -5.18 3.49
CA ASN A 71 -8.26 -6.43 2.91
C ASN A 71 -7.18 -7.14 2.08
N VAL A 72 -6.97 -8.39 2.47
CA VAL A 72 -6.30 -9.48 1.74
C VAL A 72 -4.79 -9.33 1.53
N LEU A 73 -4.27 -8.26 0.94
CA LEU A 73 -2.84 -8.14 0.61
C LEU A 73 -1.94 -7.97 1.85
N ALA A 74 -2.27 -7.03 2.75
CA ALA A 74 -1.51 -6.80 3.98
C ALA A 74 -1.50 -8.02 4.94
N ARG A 75 -2.51 -8.88 4.82
CA ARG A 75 -2.65 -10.11 5.62
C ARG A 75 -1.89 -11.28 5.03
N LEU A 76 -1.80 -11.36 3.69
CA LEU A 76 -0.98 -12.33 2.99
C LEU A 76 0.51 -12.03 3.21
N GLU A 77 0.96 -10.80 2.97
CA GLU A 77 2.39 -10.44 3.03
C GLU A 77 3.02 -10.70 4.41
N ARG A 78 2.29 -10.41 5.49
CA ARG A 78 2.81 -10.62 6.86
C ARG A 78 2.64 -12.05 7.36
N GLY A 79 1.80 -12.88 6.73
CA GLY A 79 1.55 -14.25 7.15
C GLY A 79 2.38 -15.27 6.38
N THR A 80 2.37 -15.19 5.05
CA THR A 80 3.02 -16.17 4.17
C THR A 80 4.53 -15.97 4.13
N GLY A 81 5.01 -14.73 4.18
CA GLY A 81 6.45 -14.43 4.24
C GLY A 81 7.12 -15.00 5.49
N TRP A 82 6.47 -14.86 6.66
CA TRP A 82 6.99 -15.45 7.89
C TRP A 82 6.92 -16.97 7.88
N ALA A 83 5.85 -17.56 7.35
CA ALA A 83 5.75 -19.02 7.23
C ALA A 83 6.89 -19.59 6.38
N LEU A 84 7.17 -19.01 5.21
CA LEU A 84 8.28 -19.43 4.34
C LEU A 84 9.65 -19.23 5.00
N ALA A 85 9.87 -18.09 5.67
CA ALA A 85 11.12 -17.82 6.38
C ALA A 85 11.38 -18.84 7.51
N LEU A 86 10.33 -19.22 8.24
CA LEU A 86 10.42 -20.22 9.31
C LEU A 86 10.65 -21.62 8.76
N THR A 87 9.93 -22.00 7.72
CA THR A 87 10.15 -23.29 7.05
C THR A 87 11.58 -23.36 6.52
N GLY A 88 12.09 -22.30 5.89
CA GLY A 88 13.48 -22.22 5.45
C GLY A 88 14.49 -22.33 6.60
N LEU A 89 14.25 -21.62 7.71
CA LEU A 89 15.12 -21.68 8.89
C LEU A 89 15.18 -23.09 9.50
N VAL A 90 14.03 -23.78 9.62
CA VAL A 90 13.95 -25.14 10.13
C VAL A 90 14.69 -26.12 9.22
N VAL A 91 14.53 -25.99 7.90
CA VAL A 91 15.26 -26.81 6.91
C VAL A 91 16.77 -26.56 7.01
N LEU A 92 17.20 -25.30 7.07
CA LEU A 92 18.61 -24.95 7.21
C LEU A 92 19.22 -25.45 8.52
N MET A 93 18.49 -25.36 9.65
CA MET A 93 18.90 -25.97 10.91
C MET A 93 19.07 -27.49 10.78
N GLY A 94 18.10 -28.18 10.18
CA GLY A 94 18.15 -29.64 10.00
C GLY A 94 19.34 -30.08 9.14
N ILE A 95 19.61 -29.35 8.06
CA ILE A 95 20.78 -29.57 7.19
C ILE A 95 22.08 -29.31 7.97
N GLY A 96 22.15 -28.21 8.73
CA GLY A 96 23.32 -27.88 9.56
C GLY A 96 23.61 -28.96 10.61
N LEU A 97 22.57 -29.44 11.29
CA LEU A 97 22.65 -30.54 12.25
C LEU A 97 23.13 -31.84 11.60
N TYR A 98 22.56 -32.20 10.44
CA TYR A 98 23.00 -33.37 9.68
C TYR A 98 24.50 -33.32 9.35
N TYR A 99 24.99 -32.19 8.82
CA TYR A 99 26.41 -32.03 8.54
C TYR A 99 27.27 -32.03 9.81
N MET A 100 26.78 -31.51 10.94
CA MET A 100 27.49 -31.54 12.21
C MET A 100 27.66 -32.95 12.79
N VAL A 101 26.71 -33.85 12.51
CA VAL A 101 26.76 -35.26 12.94
C VAL A 101 27.64 -36.08 12.00
N VAL A 102 27.54 -35.86 10.69
CA VAL A 102 28.24 -36.66 9.66
C VAL A 102 29.72 -36.26 9.51
N LEU A 103 30.05 -34.98 9.70
CA LEU A 103 31.43 -34.51 9.64
C LEU A 103 32.02 -34.47 11.05
N ASP A 104 33.12 -35.18 11.27
CA ASP A 104 33.78 -35.29 12.58
C ASP A 104 34.76 -34.15 12.90
N TRP A 105 34.64 -33.05 12.17
CA TRP A 105 35.53 -31.90 12.23
C TRP A 105 35.36 -31.01 13.48
N ALA A 106 34.33 -31.25 14.32
CA ALA A 106 33.98 -30.39 15.45
C ALA A 106 33.92 -31.17 16.78
N SER A 107 34.37 -30.52 17.87
CA SER A 107 34.35 -31.11 19.21
C SER A 107 32.90 -31.29 19.74
N PRO A 108 32.65 -32.34 20.56
CA PRO A 108 31.30 -32.63 21.08
C PRO A 108 30.64 -31.45 21.83
N GLY A 109 31.45 -30.62 22.50
CA GLY A 109 30.95 -29.45 23.22
C GLY A 109 30.36 -28.37 22.31
N ILE A 110 30.95 -28.16 21.13
CA ILE A 110 30.41 -27.19 20.15
C ILE A 110 29.09 -27.72 19.57
N LYS A 111 28.98 -29.04 19.35
CA LYS A 111 27.72 -29.67 18.87
C LYS A 111 26.56 -29.43 19.85
N LEU A 112 26.78 -29.69 21.14
CA LEU A 112 25.77 -29.47 22.19
C LEU A 112 25.38 -28.00 22.35
N ALA A 113 26.34 -27.07 22.26
CA ALA A 113 26.06 -25.64 22.39
C ALA A 113 25.17 -25.12 21.25
N VAL A 114 25.40 -25.58 20.01
CA VAL A 114 24.58 -25.24 18.85
C VAL A 114 23.16 -25.81 19.00
N GLU A 115 23.03 -27.08 19.38
CA GLU A 115 21.72 -27.72 19.60
C GLU A 115 20.87 -26.99 20.64
N MET A 116 21.47 -26.62 21.77
CA MET A 116 20.77 -25.90 22.83
C MET A 116 20.32 -24.49 22.38
N GLY A 117 21.16 -23.81 21.60
CA GLY A 117 20.83 -22.49 21.02
C GLY A 117 19.67 -22.56 20.03
N LEU A 118 19.69 -23.57 19.14
CA LEU A 118 18.62 -23.80 18.18
C LEU A 118 17.28 -24.15 18.87
N ALA A 119 17.34 -25.04 19.87
CA ALA A 119 16.16 -25.41 20.67
C ALA A 119 15.56 -24.18 21.39
N GLY A 120 16.39 -23.32 21.97
CA GLY A 120 15.94 -22.08 22.60
C GLY A 120 15.24 -21.12 21.64
N LEU A 121 15.77 -20.99 20.41
CA LEU A 121 15.19 -20.13 19.38
C LEU A 121 13.81 -20.66 18.93
N VAL A 122 13.68 -21.99 18.77
CA VAL A 122 12.39 -22.64 18.48
C VAL A 122 11.37 -22.39 19.60
N ILE A 123 11.76 -22.53 20.86
CA ILE A 123 10.87 -22.31 22.02
C ILE A 123 10.39 -20.85 22.07
N LEU A 124 11.29 -19.88 21.93
CA LEU A 124 10.94 -18.46 21.90
C LEU A 124 10.00 -18.14 20.74
N PHE A 125 10.26 -18.72 19.57
CA PHE A 125 9.42 -18.55 18.40
C PHE A 125 7.99 -19.05 18.66
N PHE A 126 7.82 -20.27 19.17
CA PHE A 126 6.49 -20.81 19.49
C PHE A 126 5.77 -20.01 20.60
N SER A 127 6.51 -19.46 21.57
CA SER A 127 5.96 -18.58 22.60
C SER A 127 5.37 -17.30 21.99
N VAL A 128 6.13 -16.61 21.16
CA VAL A 128 5.69 -15.39 20.47
C VAL A 128 4.55 -15.67 19.49
N LEU A 129 4.62 -16.78 18.75
CA LEU A 129 3.56 -17.20 17.83
C LEU A 129 2.25 -17.46 18.57
N ARG A 130 2.29 -18.20 19.68
CA ARG A 130 1.13 -18.45 20.54
C ARG A 130 0.55 -17.13 21.07
N GLN A 131 1.39 -16.23 21.57
CA GLN A 131 0.98 -14.94 22.09
C GLN A 131 0.27 -14.10 21.02
N ARG A 132 0.83 -14.02 19.80
CA ARG A 132 0.23 -13.32 18.66
C ARG A 132 -1.11 -13.94 18.22
N LEU A 133 -1.23 -15.26 18.21
CA LEU A 133 -2.47 -15.96 17.83
C LEU A 133 -3.59 -15.76 18.86
N VAL A 134 -3.26 -15.77 20.15
CA VAL A 134 -4.23 -15.54 21.23
C VAL A 134 -4.69 -14.08 21.24
N MET A 135 -3.77 -13.11 21.09
CA MET A 135 -4.14 -11.69 21.04
C MET A 135 -5.08 -11.38 19.87
N ARG A 136 -4.85 -11.99 18.70
CA ARG A 136 -5.77 -11.87 17.55
C ARG A 136 -7.18 -12.37 17.83
N ARG A 137 -7.37 -13.32 18.75
CA ARG A 137 -8.69 -13.80 19.14
C ARG A 137 -9.36 -12.94 20.21
N HIS A 138 -8.60 -12.12 20.93
CA HIS A 138 -9.06 -11.38 22.10
C HIS A 138 -9.24 -9.88 21.85
N ASP A 139 -9.13 -9.43 20.60
CA ASP A 139 -9.36 -8.05 20.23
C ASP A 139 -10.86 -7.72 20.29
N ARG A 140 -11.29 -7.47 21.54
CA ARG A 140 -12.65 -7.14 21.97
C ARG A 140 -12.94 -5.64 21.86
N TYR A 141 -11.99 -4.84 21.37
CA TYR A 141 -12.14 -3.37 21.31
C TYR A 141 -12.96 -2.86 20.12
N SER A 142 -13.46 -3.73 19.24
CA SER A 142 -14.30 -3.34 18.10
C SER A 142 -15.79 -3.26 18.40
N ARG A 143 -16.25 -3.48 19.65
CA ARG A 143 -17.68 -3.55 19.98
C ARG A 143 -18.24 -2.56 21.01
N ASP A 144 -17.40 -1.77 21.69
CA ASP A 144 -17.84 -1.02 22.88
C ASP A 144 -17.89 0.52 22.74
N VAL A 145 -17.88 1.11 21.53
CA VAL A 145 -17.87 2.59 21.34
C VAL A 145 -19.17 3.17 20.74
N HIS A 146 -20.28 2.43 20.81
CA HIS A 146 -21.61 3.01 20.53
C HIS A 146 -22.53 2.88 21.74
N ARG A 147 -22.47 3.89 22.62
CA ARG A 147 -23.60 4.31 23.45
C ARG A 147 -23.66 5.83 23.51
#